data_AF-A0A9E6X3I6-F1
#
_entry.id   AF-A0A9E6X3I6-F1
#
_cell.length_a   1.000
_cell.length_b   1.000
_cell.length_c   1.000
_cell.angle_alpha   90.00
_cell.angle_beta   90.00
_cell.angle_gamma   90.00
#
_symmetry.space_group_name_H-M   'P 1'
#
loop_
_entity.id
_entity.type
_entity.pdbx_description
1 polymer ?
#
loop_
_entity_poly.entity_id
_entity_poly.type
_entity_poly.pdbx_seq_one_letter_code
_entity_poly.pdbx_strand_id
1 'polypeptide(L)'
;MTDAILDRIASGTRDTILASQVTRPTDLETANPSLKGGDIFGGRTRGLDFARRPTLHTAPWRTPIKHVYHDSSAVAPGPGVHGMAGYLAAVVAFRAHYGLPAPSPTNTA
;
A
#
# COMPACT_ATOMS: atom_id res chain seq x y z
N MET A 1 2.46 -25.41 -15.06
CA MET A 1 2.84 -24.67 -16.29
C MET A 1 4.01 -23.73 -16.03
N THR A 2 4.04 -23.03 -14.89
CA THR A 2 5.12 -22.11 -14.50
C THR A 2 6.47 -22.80 -14.31
N ASP A 3 6.53 -23.94 -13.63
CA ASP A 3 7.79 -24.61 -13.29
C ASP A 3 8.59 -25.05 -14.52
N ALA A 4 7.92 -25.50 -15.58
CA ALA A 4 8.57 -25.87 -16.85
C ALA A 4 9.12 -24.63 -17.60
N ILE A 5 8.48 -23.47 -17.46
CA ILE A 5 8.99 -22.20 -18.02
C ILE A 5 10.19 -21.72 -17.20
N LEU A 6 10.10 -21.80 -15.86
CA LEU A 6 11.20 -21.45 -14.95
C LEU A 6 12.43 -22.31 -15.23
N ASP A 7 12.26 -23.62 -15.39
CA ASP A 7 13.34 -24.56 -15.70
C ASP A 7 13.96 -24.30 -17.08
N ARG A 8 13.16 -23.87 -18.07
CA ARG A 8 13.68 -23.45 -19.38
C ARG A 8 14.55 -22.19 -19.30
N ILE A 9 14.25 -21.27 -18.39
CA ILE A 9 15.01 -20.01 -18.21
C ILE A 9 16.22 -20.25 -17.32
N ALA A 10 16.07 -21.09 -16.29
CA ALA A 10 17.10 -21.46 -15.32
C ALA A 10 17.09 -22.98 -15.13
N SER A 11 17.94 -23.66 -15.91
CA SER A 11 18.02 -25.13 -15.94
C SER A 11 18.30 -25.72 -14.56
N GLY A 12 17.54 -26.77 -14.19
CA GLY A 12 17.67 -27.48 -12.92
C GLY A 12 16.85 -26.89 -11.78
N THR A 13 16.12 -25.79 -12.02
CA THR A 13 15.25 -25.17 -10.99
C THR A 13 14.19 -26.17 -10.53
N ARG A 14 13.64 -26.97 -11.45
CA ARG A 14 12.54 -27.89 -11.14
C ARG A 14 12.91 -28.92 -10.07
N ASP A 15 14.15 -29.41 -10.10
CA ASP A 15 14.63 -30.44 -9.16
C ASP A 15 14.84 -29.90 -7.74
N THR A 16 14.81 -28.57 -7.55
CA THR A 16 14.99 -27.90 -6.26
C THR A 16 13.68 -27.44 -5.60
N ILE A 17 12.54 -27.60 -6.27
CA ILE A 17 11.23 -27.14 -5.76
C ILE A 17 10.70 -28.12 -4.71
N LEU A 18 10.61 -27.68 -3.44
CA LEU A 18 10.03 -28.46 -2.34
C LEU A 18 8.50 -28.35 -2.27
N ALA A 19 7.97 -27.17 -2.59
CA ALA A 19 6.54 -26.89 -2.58
C ALA A 19 6.24 -25.72 -3.52
N SER A 20 5.01 -25.67 -4.04
CA SER A 20 4.49 -24.58 -4.86
C SER A 20 3.09 -24.22 -4.40
N GLN A 21 2.79 -22.93 -4.34
CA GLN A 21 1.48 -22.39 -4.00
C GLN A 21 1.13 -21.32 -5.03
N VAL A 22 -0.14 -21.31 -5.45
CA VAL A 22 -0.65 -20.35 -6.43
C VAL A 22 -1.75 -19.55 -5.76
N THR A 23 -1.53 -18.24 -5.64
CA THR A 23 -2.56 -17.29 -5.21
C THR A 23 -3.10 -16.58 -6.44
N ARG A 24 -4.38 -16.78 -6.75
CA ARG A 24 -5.05 -16.15 -7.88
C ARG A 24 -5.58 -14.77 -7.49
N PRO A 25 -5.84 -13.89 -8.48
CA PRO A 25 -6.49 -12.60 -8.21
C PRO A 25 -7.82 -12.71 -7.43
N THR A 26 -8.61 -13.75 -7.72
CA THR A 26 -9.85 -14.05 -6.99
C THR A 26 -9.60 -14.45 -5.54
N ASP A 27 -8.49 -15.13 -5.27
CA ASP A 27 -8.12 -15.54 -3.91
C ASP A 27 -7.72 -14.31 -3.09
N LEU A 28 -7.05 -13.33 -3.70
CA LEU A 28 -6.73 -12.04 -3.08
C LEU A 28 -7.98 -11.23 -2.75
N GLU A 29 -8.93 -11.10 -3.68
CA GLU A 29 -10.19 -10.40 -3.46
C GLU A 29 -11.05 -11.10 -2.38
N THR A 30 -11.03 -12.44 -2.37
CA THR A 30 -11.73 -13.24 -1.34
C THR A 30 -11.12 -13.03 0.04
N ALA A 31 -9.79 -13.03 0.13
CA ALA A 31 -9.07 -12.83 1.39
C ALA A 31 -9.17 -11.38 1.90
N ASN A 32 -9.22 -10.41 0.98
CA ASN A 32 -9.36 -9.01 1.30
C ASN A 32 -10.23 -8.30 0.24
N PRO A 33 -11.50 -7.97 0.56
CA PRO A 33 -12.42 -7.31 -0.36
C PRO A 33 -11.94 -5.95 -0.89
N SER A 34 -10.94 -5.32 -0.26
CA SER A 34 -10.34 -4.09 -0.79
C SER A 34 -9.43 -4.33 -2.01
N LEU A 35 -8.99 -5.57 -2.23
CA LEU A 35 -8.16 -6.00 -3.37
C LEU A 35 -9.03 -6.47 -4.53
N LYS A 36 -10.00 -5.64 -4.92
CA LYS A 36 -10.96 -5.96 -5.99
C LYS A 36 -10.25 -6.37 -7.28
N GLY A 37 -10.67 -7.49 -7.87
CA GLY A 37 -10.04 -8.08 -9.06
C GLY A 37 -8.60 -8.56 -8.82
N GLY A 38 -8.16 -8.69 -7.56
CA GLY A 38 -6.79 -8.97 -7.16
C GLY A 38 -5.82 -7.80 -7.33
N ASP A 39 -6.31 -6.56 -7.47
CA ASP A 39 -5.47 -5.38 -7.56
C ASP A 39 -4.84 -5.06 -6.19
N ILE A 40 -3.55 -5.37 -6.04
CA ILE A 40 -2.78 -5.16 -4.81
C ILE A 40 -2.63 -3.69 -4.40
N PHE A 41 -2.95 -2.75 -5.30
CA PHE A 41 -2.94 -1.31 -5.02
C PHE A 41 -4.34 -0.75 -4.72
N GLY A 42 -5.36 -1.62 -4.64
CA GLY A 42 -6.73 -1.22 -4.34
C GLY A 42 -7.34 -0.37 -5.46
N GLY A 43 -7.08 -0.73 -6.71
CA GLY A 43 -7.62 -0.09 -7.91
C GLY A 43 -6.68 0.91 -8.56
N ARG A 44 -7.22 1.66 -9.54
CA ARG A 44 -6.45 2.53 -10.44
C ARG A 44 -5.49 3.50 -9.75
N THR A 45 -4.25 3.52 -10.21
CA THR A 45 -3.12 4.27 -9.64
C THR A 45 -2.59 5.34 -10.61
N ARG A 46 -3.43 6.29 -11.06
CA ARG A 46 -3.01 7.31 -12.05
C ARG A 46 -3.26 8.74 -11.56
N GLY A 47 -2.34 9.64 -11.92
CA GLY A 47 -2.48 11.08 -11.70
C GLY A 47 -2.80 11.41 -10.24
N LEU A 48 -3.96 12.03 -10.00
CA LEU A 48 -4.40 12.49 -8.69
C LEU A 48 -5.34 11.49 -7.96
N ASP A 49 -5.44 10.25 -8.43
CA ASP A 49 -6.34 9.25 -7.83
C ASP A 49 -6.08 9.09 -6.31
N PHE A 50 -4.82 9.09 -5.87
CA PHE A 50 -4.45 8.97 -4.44
C PHE A 50 -4.76 10.20 -3.59
N ALA A 51 -4.78 11.39 -4.19
CA ALA A 51 -5.14 12.63 -3.48
C ALA A 51 -6.67 12.76 -3.29
N ARG A 52 -7.45 11.93 -4.00
CA ARG A 52 -8.92 11.92 -3.97
C ARG A 52 -9.50 10.85 -3.05
N ARG A 53 -8.65 9.99 -2.47
CA ARG A 53 -9.05 8.89 -1.58
C ARG A 53 -8.79 9.27 -0.11
N PRO A 54 -9.73 9.05 0.83
CA PRO A 54 -11.12 8.61 0.63
C PRO A 54 -12.03 9.74 0.13
N THR A 55 -11.64 10.99 0.37
CA THR A 55 -12.33 12.20 -0.09
C THR A 55 -11.30 13.20 -0.58
N LEU A 56 -11.65 14.01 -1.58
CA LEU A 56 -10.76 15.07 -2.05
C LEU A 56 -10.53 16.11 -0.94
N HIS A 57 -9.29 16.22 -0.48
CA HIS A 57 -8.89 17.10 0.61
C HIS A 57 -7.45 17.59 0.40
N THR A 58 -7.12 18.80 0.89
CA THR A 58 -5.76 19.38 0.80
C THR A 58 -4.73 18.60 1.62
N ALA A 59 -5.19 17.83 2.59
CA ALA A 59 -4.44 16.80 3.32
C ALA A 59 -5.09 15.42 3.06
N PRO A 60 -4.64 14.66 2.05
CA PRO A 60 -5.24 13.38 1.63
C PRO A 60 -5.31 12.30 2.71
N TRP A 61 -4.47 12.39 3.75
CA TRP A 61 -4.45 11.46 4.88
C TRP A 61 -5.58 11.69 5.88
N ARG A 62 -6.40 12.74 5.73
CA ARG A 62 -7.56 12.98 6.59
C ARG A 62 -8.77 12.23 6.06
N THR A 63 -9.56 11.71 6.99
CA THR A 63 -10.91 11.23 6.67
C THR A 63 -11.96 12.28 7.07
N PRO A 64 -13.20 12.17 6.57
CA PRO A 64 -14.32 12.98 7.04
C PRO A 64 -14.67 12.75 8.52
N ILE A 65 -14.22 11.62 9.10
CA ILE A 65 -14.45 11.26 10.49
C ILE A 65 -13.40 11.96 11.36
N LYS A 66 -13.85 12.69 12.38
CA LYS A 66 -12.95 13.40 13.30
C LYS A 66 -12.00 12.42 13.98
N HIS A 67 -10.74 12.81 14.11
CA HIS A 67 -9.67 12.01 14.75
C HIS A 67 -9.34 10.68 14.06
N VAL A 68 -9.82 10.46 12.83
CA VAL A 68 -9.50 9.27 12.03
C VAL A 68 -8.69 9.69 10.80
N TYR A 69 -7.56 9.02 10.62
CA TYR A 69 -6.60 9.28 9.55
C TYR A 69 -6.43 8.03 8.70
N HIS A 70 -6.22 8.23 7.40
CA HIS A 70 -5.99 7.14 6.47
C HIS A 70 -4.49 7.04 6.19
N ASP A 71 -3.93 5.90 6.60
CA ASP A 71 -2.58 5.48 6.28
C ASP A 71 -2.68 4.15 5.53
N SER A 72 -2.06 4.08 4.35
CA SER A 72 -1.73 2.86 3.61
C SER A 72 -1.13 3.22 2.24
N SER A 73 -0.90 2.22 1.39
CA SER A 73 -0.61 2.35 -0.05
C SER A 73 -1.77 2.95 -0.88
N ALA A 74 -2.95 3.13 -0.26
CA ALA A 74 -4.15 3.65 -0.90
C ALA A 74 -4.26 5.19 -0.91
N VAL A 75 -3.31 5.90 -0.27
CA VAL A 75 -3.27 7.38 -0.20
C VAL A 75 -1.93 7.92 -0.69
N ALA A 76 -1.86 9.24 -0.89
CA ALA A 76 -0.62 9.89 -1.31
C ALA A 76 0.56 9.54 -0.37
N PRO A 77 1.78 9.33 -0.88
CA PRO A 77 2.24 9.56 -2.25
C PRO A 77 1.89 8.44 -3.26
N GLY A 78 1.23 7.37 -2.83
CA GLY A 78 0.82 6.28 -3.70
C GLY A 78 1.30 4.93 -3.16
N PRO A 79 1.36 3.91 -4.03
CA PRO A 79 1.64 2.57 -3.62
C PRO A 79 3.14 2.31 -3.46
N GLY A 80 3.49 1.37 -2.58
CA GLY A 80 4.86 0.93 -2.39
C GLY A 80 5.21 0.76 -0.92
N VAL A 81 6.34 0.10 -0.66
CA VAL A 81 6.84 -0.16 0.70
C VAL A 81 7.81 0.95 1.10
N HIS A 82 7.27 2.14 1.39
CA HIS A 82 8.08 3.33 1.71
C HIS A 82 7.74 4.01 3.05
N GLY A 83 6.64 3.65 3.73
CA GLY A 83 6.23 4.22 5.03
C GLY A 83 5.77 5.69 5.02
N MET A 84 5.98 6.43 3.93
CA MET A 84 5.62 7.84 3.80
C MET A 84 4.14 8.19 4.06
N ALA A 85 3.18 7.33 3.68
CA ALA A 85 1.77 7.59 3.95
C ALA A 85 1.49 7.70 5.46
N GLY A 86 2.06 6.81 6.27
CA GLY A 86 1.92 6.82 7.72
C GLY A 86 2.64 7.99 8.37
N TYR A 87 3.84 8.31 7.88
CA TYR A 87 4.56 9.51 8.32
C TYR A 87 3.71 10.78 8.09
N LEU A 88 3.16 10.95 6.90
CA LEU A 88 2.36 12.14 6.56
C LEU A 88 1.02 12.16 7.32
N ALA A 89 0.37 11.01 7.51
CA ALA A 89 -0.81 10.90 8.37
C ALA A 89 -0.51 11.35 9.81
N ALA A 90 0.60 10.90 10.39
CA ALA A 90 1.04 11.29 11.73
C ALA A 90 1.34 12.80 11.83
N VAL A 91 2.03 13.38 10.85
CA VAL A 91 2.29 14.83 10.79
C VAL A 91 0.99 15.62 10.77
N VAL A 92 0.01 15.21 9.96
CA VAL A 92 -1.28 15.88 9.89
C VAL A 92 -2.06 15.72 11.20
N ALA A 93 -1.98 14.56 11.84
CA ALA A 93 -2.60 14.31 13.14
C ALA A 93 -2.00 15.19 14.25
N PHE A 94 -0.67 15.28 14.33
CA PHE A 94 0.02 16.09 15.33
C PHE A 94 -0.27 17.57 15.20
N ARG A 95 -0.26 18.09 13.97
CA ARG A 95 -0.66 19.48 13.71
C ARG A 95 -2.10 19.75 14.10
N ALA A 96 -3.01 18.83 13.81
CA ALA A 96 -4.43 19.01 14.03
C ALA A 96 -4.88 18.86 15.50
N HIS A 97 -4.15 18.09 16.31
CA HIS A 97 -4.55 17.77 17.69
C HIS A 97 -3.69 18.41 18.76
N TYR A 98 -2.40 18.62 18.47
CA TYR A 98 -1.45 19.11 19.46
C TYR A 98 -0.78 20.43 19.06
N GLY A 99 -1.06 20.95 17.86
CA GLY A 99 -0.39 22.14 17.32
C GLY A 99 1.12 21.95 17.11
N LEU A 100 1.59 20.70 17.10
CA LEU A 100 3.02 20.37 17.00
C LEU A 100 3.47 20.35 15.52
N PRO A 101 4.72 20.76 15.24
CA PRO A 101 5.30 20.65 13.91
C PRO A 101 5.55 19.18 13.53
N ALA A 102 5.93 18.95 12.27
CA ALA A 102 6.34 17.62 11.82
C ALA A 102 7.59 17.15 12.61
N PRO A 103 7.74 15.85 12.90
CA PRO A 103 8.94 15.34 13.54
C PRO A 103 10.16 15.67 12.67
N SER A 104 11.28 16.05 13.30
CA SER A 104 12.54 16.20 12.57
C SER A 104 12.97 14.84 12.00
N PRO A 105 13.42 14.77 10.73
CA PRO A 105 13.86 13.51 10.11
C PRO A 105 15.14 12.96 10.77
N THR A 106 15.88 13.79 11.49
CA THR A 106 17.01 13.42 12.33
C THR A 106 16.53 13.02 13.73
N ASN A 107 16.00 11.80 13.86
CA ASN A 107 15.96 11.14 15.16
C ASN A 107 17.11 10.13 15.19
N THR A 108 18.30 10.58 15.59
CA THR A 108 19.35 9.69 16.11
C THR A 108 18.85 9.15 17.45
N ALA A 109 18.36 7.92 17.41
CA ALA A 109 18.36 7.03 18.58
C ALA A 109 19.79 6.51 18.82
#